data_AF-A0A6J8CRU9-F1
#
_entry.id   AF-A0A6J8CRU9-F1
#
_cell.length_a   1.000
_cell.length_b   1.000
_cell.length_c   1.000
_cell.angle_alpha   90.00
_cell.angle_beta   90.00
_cell.angle_gamma   90.00
#
_symmetry.space_group_name_H-M   'P 1'
#
loop_
_entity.id
_entity.type
_entity.pdbx_description
1 polymer ?
#
loop_
_entity_poly.entity_id
_entity_poly.type
_entity_poly.pdbx_seq_one_letter_code
_entity_poly.pdbx_strand_id
1 'polypeptide(L)'
;MERPGKEESTDQNVRIEETIQMKKSINLLKCTSILVAVTGHVSIFINSSLILANAGSIGLTLIMWTIGGFINLFQAMCFTELAAMFPFAGGSYTYIFHVFGPLPAFLVLWGTYLLVQGPFWAFVSYGASMYILQPFFPTCRPPEICVKILGGWILEIAMERQQSDVSVDGDAVRIHVEKIQMKKSINLLHCTAILVAVTGHVSIFISPTMILTNSGSVGLTLIMWIVGGFINLSLALCFTELGTMFPFSGGPYVYILNVFGPLPAFMMLWGYFLLINGPFWAFVSYGASVYILQPFFPTCRPPEIGIKILGGWILVTFVALNGVYMKYVTKVQTFLSSTKVIGLLLIVFCGVIQLARGETDNFENIMANSKTDLGSISFAAFFSTFSYGGWQVISSLMEETKNPARDLPRAVYITFFIVMIVYILTNVAFFTVLSPTELLRSDAVAVLFMQNFYGPLTPVITILVGLCCIGVLNASIMGHSRVLFAGARNGHFPSIFGTLQTTFLTPWAAILAITSLALFLLFSGGLVLFIEYIQVFSIIMTLMVLSALLYLRRYRPEMKRPYKVKIALPIVMLVINFVMLLICVITEPTRTGMALVLFFTGVPLYLIGVVWKSKPKSFNDIMYKTTVILQKTFLLGKSE
;
A
#
# COMPACT_ATOMS: atom_id res chain seq x y z
N MET A 1 -77.40 21.20 -7.38
CA MET A 1 -76.98 22.59 -7.11
C MET A 1 -75.70 22.86 -7.87
N GLU A 2 -75.65 24.03 -8.50
CA GLU A 2 -74.80 24.45 -9.61
C GLU A 2 -73.30 24.64 -9.28
N ARG A 3 -72.45 24.24 -10.26
CA ARG A 3 -71.29 24.92 -10.94
C ARG A 3 -70.55 26.10 -10.28
N PRO A 4 -69.39 26.58 -10.82
CA PRO A 4 -68.25 25.95 -11.54
C PRO A 4 -66.87 26.56 -11.11
N GLY A 5 -65.75 26.22 -11.79
CA GLY A 5 -64.55 27.07 -11.79
C GLY A 5 -63.22 26.38 -12.13
N LYS A 6 -62.87 26.33 -13.42
CA LYS A 6 -61.49 26.23 -13.93
C LYS A 6 -60.87 27.63 -13.96
N GLU A 7 -59.60 27.77 -13.59
CA GLU A 7 -58.60 28.68 -14.20
C GLU A 7 -57.24 28.38 -13.54
N GLU A 8 -56.32 27.77 -14.28
CA GLU A 8 -55.16 28.43 -14.95
C GLU A 8 -54.02 28.71 -13.95
N SER A 9 -53.06 27.79 -13.88
CA SER A 9 -51.78 27.86 -14.60
C SER A 9 -50.84 28.94 -14.06
N THR A 10 -49.83 28.50 -13.30
CA THR A 10 -48.49 29.05 -13.49
C THR A 10 -47.47 27.98 -13.11
N ASP A 11 -46.81 27.47 -14.15
CA ASP A 11 -45.51 26.84 -14.09
C ASP A 11 -44.61 27.49 -13.05
N GLN A 12 -43.93 26.68 -12.24
CA GLN A 12 -42.48 26.82 -12.09
C GLN A 12 -41.87 25.57 -11.43
N ASN A 13 -41.45 24.65 -12.29
CA ASN A 13 -40.10 24.07 -12.25
C ASN A 13 -39.58 23.63 -10.87
N VAL A 14 -39.96 22.43 -10.43
CA VAL A 14 -38.95 21.56 -9.81
C VAL A 14 -38.38 20.71 -10.93
N ARG A 15 -37.44 21.29 -11.68
CA ARG A 15 -36.58 20.55 -12.61
C ARG A 15 -35.78 19.55 -11.78
N ILE A 16 -36.18 18.29 -11.86
CA ILE A 16 -35.30 17.16 -11.59
C ILE A 16 -34.46 16.98 -12.87
N GLU A 17 -33.45 17.81 -13.05
CA GLU A 17 -32.36 17.50 -13.98
C GLU A 17 -31.35 16.62 -13.24
N GLU A 18 -31.60 15.31 -13.17
CA GLU A 18 -30.54 14.35 -12.89
C GLU A 18 -30.17 13.62 -14.18
N THR A 19 -29.11 14.13 -14.79
CA THR A 19 -28.45 13.59 -15.98
C THR A 19 -28.00 12.16 -15.70
N ILE A 20 -28.42 11.19 -16.53
CA ILE A 20 -27.83 9.85 -16.57
C ILE A 20 -26.33 10.02 -16.88
N GLN A 21 -25.48 9.93 -15.86
CA GLN A 21 -24.03 9.92 -16.05
C GLN A 21 -23.54 8.48 -16.14
N MET A 22 -22.95 8.13 -17.28
CA MET A 22 -22.13 6.93 -17.38
C MET A 22 -21.10 6.90 -16.25
N LYS A 23 -20.99 5.76 -15.56
CA LYS A 23 -20.14 5.61 -14.38
C LYS A 23 -18.67 5.88 -14.75
N LYS A 24 -18.17 7.06 -14.39
CA LYS A 24 -16.77 7.48 -14.56
C LYS A 24 -15.86 6.53 -13.78
N SER A 25 -15.41 5.46 -14.42
CA SER A 25 -14.68 4.36 -13.78
C SER A 25 -13.23 4.20 -14.26
N ILE A 26 -12.78 5.20 -15.02
CA ILE A 26 -11.45 5.32 -15.61
C ILE A 26 -10.68 6.33 -14.75
N ASN A 27 -9.72 5.84 -13.96
CA ASN A 27 -8.87 6.68 -13.11
C ASN A 27 -7.67 7.21 -13.91
N LEU A 28 -6.91 8.16 -13.37
CA LEU A 28 -5.73 8.73 -14.05
C LEU A 28 -4.80 7.64 -14.60
N LEU A 29 -4.62 6.53 -13.88
CA LEU A 29 -3.76 5.44 -14.33
C LEU A 29 -4.34 4.70 -15.54
N LYS A 30 -5.66 4.48 -15.59
CA LYS A 30 -6.36 3.93 -16.77
C LYS A 30 -6.49 4.95 -17.90
N CYS A 31 -6.71 6.23 -17.59
CA CYS A 31 -6.73 7.31 -18.57
C CYS A 31 -5.35 7.50 -19.19
N THR A 32 -4.30 7.57 -18.38
CA THR A 32 -2.91 7.63 -18.84
C THR A 32 -2.49 6.32 -19.49
N SER A 33 -2.95 5.15 -19.05
CA SER A 33 -2.66 3.90 -19.77
C SER A 33 -3.37 3.83 -21.11
N ILE A 34 -4.62 4.28 -21.21
CA ILE A 34 -5.36 4.41 -22.48
C ILE A 34 -4.68 5.47 -23.35
N LEU A 35 -4.28 6.61 -22.79
CA LEU A 35 -3.59 7.68 -23.52
C LEU A 35 -2.22 7.22 -24.01
N VAL A 36 -1.43 6.55 -23.17
CA VAL A 36 -0.11 5.99 -23.55
C VAL A 36 -0.28 4.85 -24.57
N ALA A 37 -1.31 4.00 -24.42
CA ALA A 37 -1.61 2.95 -25.39
C ALA A 37 -2.14 3.48 -26.72
N VAL A 38 -2.84 4.63 -26.73
CA VAL A 38 -3.41 5.31 -27.91
C VAL A 38 -2.45 6.37 -28.52
N THR A 39 -1.40 6.75 -27.81
CA THR A 39 -0.38 7.72 -28.30
C THR A 39 0.91 7.01 -28.70
N GLY A 40 1.23 5.86 -28.09
CA GLY A 40 2.37 5.01 -28.44
C GLY A 40 2.05 4.04 -29.58
N HIS A 41 2.05 4.53 -30.81
CA HIS A 41 1.76 3.71 -32.00
C HIS A 41 2.99 3.46 -32.87
N VAL A 42 2.87 2.47 -33.76
CA VAL A 42 3.87 2.02 -34.76
C VAL A 42 4.48 3.19 -35.56
N SER A 43 3.77 4.31 -35.67
CA SER A 43 4.17 5.54 -36.35
C SER A 43 5.52 6.11 -35.90
N ILE A 44 5.95 5.93 -34.65
CA ILE A 44 7.29 6.40 -34.22
C ILE A 44 8.41 5.63 -34.94
N PHE A 45 8.20 4.35 -35.20
CA PHE A 45 9.21 3.51 -35.84
C PHE A 45 9.25 3.73 -37.36
N ILE A 46 8.11 4.07 -37.98
CA ILE A 46 8.03 4.36 -39.42
C ILE A 46 8.45 5.80 -39.72
N ASN A 47 7.86 6.79 -39.04
CA ASN A 47 8.08 8.21 -39.35
C ASN A 47 9.50 8.68 -39.01
N SER A 48 10.17 8.07 -38.02
CA SER A 48 11.56 8.41 -37.72
C SER A 48 12.50 8.14 -38.89
N SER A 49 12.24 7.07 -39.65
CA SER A 49 13.03 6.75 -40.85
C SER A 49 12.79 7.75 -41.99
N LEU A 50 11.55 8.20 -42.17
CA LEU A 50 11.17 9.21 -43.19
C LEU A 50 11.70 10.60 -42.84
N ILE A 51 11.59 11.01 -41.58
CA ILE A 51 12.12 12.29 -41.09
C ILE A 51 13.65 12.28 -41.23
N LEU A 52 14.32 11.19 -40.88
CA LEU A 52 15.78 11.09 -41.03
C LEU A 52 16.23 11.12 -42.50
N ALA A 53 15.50 10.44 -43.38
CA ALA A 53 15.77 10.45 -44.81
C ALA A 53 15.66 11.86 -45.41
N ASN A 54 14.67 12.65 -44.97
CA ASN A 54 14.45 14.00 -45.48
C ASN A 54 15.30 15.07 -44.77
N ALA A 55 15.59 14.89 -43.49
CA ALA A 55 16.37 15.83 -42.68
C ALA A 55 17.88 15.66 -42.88
N GLY A 56 18.34 14.49 -43.37
CA GLY A 56 19.73 14.19 -43.71
C GLY A 56 20.70 14.11 -42.51
N SER A 57 20.25 14.45 -41.30
CA SER A 57 21.05 14.44 -40.09
C SER A 57 20.24 13.95 -38.89
N ILE A 58 20.88 13.11 -38.08
CA ILE A 58 20.29 12.54 -36.85
C ILE A 58 19.98 13.66 -35.85
N GLY A 59 20.86 14.67 -35.74
CA GLY A 59 20.65 15.81 -34.84
C GLY A 59 19.39 16.60 -35.19
N LEU A 60 19.17 16.89 -36.48
CA LEU A 60 18.00 17.64 -36.92
C LEU A 60 16.70 16.84 -36.75
N THR A 61 16.77 15.52 -36.95
CA THR A 61 15.63 14.61 -36.73
C THR A 61 15.16 14.63 -35.28
N LEU A 62 16.09 14.59 -34.33
CA LEU A 62 15.78 14.68 -32.90
C LEU A 62 15.19 16.04 -32.52
N ILE A 63 15.70 17.12 -33.11
CA ILE A 63 15.16 18.47 -32.91
C ILE A 63 13.72 18.54 -33.44
N MET A 64 13.44 18.03 -34.64
CA MET A 64 12.09 18.02 -35.21
C MET A 64 11.12 17.20 -34.38
N TRP A 65 11.54 16.05 -33.85
CA TRP A 65 10.75 15.26 -32.92
C TRP A 65 10.47 15.99 -31.62
N THR A 66 11.45 16.73 -31.12
CA THR A 66 11.31 17.54 -29.91
C THR A 66 10.29 18.66 -30.16
N ILE A 67 10.39 19.39 -31.27
CA ILE A 67 9.46 20.45 -31.64
C ILE A 67 8.04 19.90 -31.84
N GLY A 68 7.89 18.80 -32.59
CA GLY A 68 6.60 18.13 -32.76
C GLY A 68 6.01 17.64 -31.45
N GLY A 69 6.84 17.14 -30.52
CA GLY A 69 6.43 16.77 -29.17
C GLY A 69 5.90 17.96 -28.36
N PHE A 70 6.57 19.12 -28.46
CA PHE A 70 6.09 20.35 -27.83
C PHE A 70 4.76 20.85 -28.42
N ILE A 71 4.62 20.85 -29.75
CA ILE A 71 3.36 21.27 -30.41
C ILE A 71 2.20 20.37 -29.98
N ASN A 72 2.40 19.04 -29.97
CA ASN A 72 1.37 18.10 -29.53
C ASN A 72 1.07 18.22 -28.02
N LEU A 73 2.08 18.53 -27.20
CA LEU A 73 1.86 18.81 -25.77
C LEU A 73 0.95 20.03 -25.58
N PHE A 74 1.17 21.12 -26.33
CA PHE A 74 0.32 22.29 -26.28
C PHE A 74 -1.11 22.01 -26.79
N GLN A 75 -1.26 21.27 -27.89
CA GLN A 75 -2.58 20.86 -28.38
C GLN A 75 -3.33 19.97 -27.36
N ALA A 76 -2.63 19.01 -26.75
CA ALA A 76 -3.20 18.13 -25.73
C ALA A 76 -3.63 18.91 -24.49
N MET A 77 -2.89 19.95 -24.09
CA MET A 77 -3.28 20.86 -23.01
C MET A 77 -4.58 21.60 -23.35
N CYS A 78 -4.70 22.17 -24.55
CA CYS A 78 -5.93 22.86 -24.98
C CYS A 78 -7.15 21.93 -24.99
N PHE A 79 -7.01 20.72 -25.57
CA PHE A 79 -8.10 19.73 -25.57
C PHE A 79 -8.43 19.21 -24.16
N THR A 80 -7.46 19.14 -23.26
CA THR A 80 -7.69 18.76 -21.85
C THR A 80 -8.49 19.81 -21.10
N GLU A 81 -8.26 21.10 -21.40
CA GLU A 81 -9.01 22.21 -20.83
C GLU A 81 -10.48 22.19 -21.29
N LEU A 82 -10.72 22.01 -22.59
CA LEU A 82 -12.06 21.85 -23.15
C LEU A 82 -12.78 20.59 -22.62
N ALA A 83 -12.06 19.48 -22.46
CA ALA A 83 -12.57 18.24 -21.89
C ALA A 83 -12.92 18.36 -20.39
N ALA A 84 -12.18 19.19 -19.66
CA ALA A 84 -12.47 19.48 -18.26
C ALA A 84 -13.69 20.39 -18.12
N MET A 85 -13.88 21.34 -19.03
CA MET A 85 -15.03 22.24 -19.04
C MET A 85 -16.34 21.57 -19.47
N PHE A 86 -16.29 20.67 -20.46
CA PHE A 86 -17.46 19.95 -20.97
C PHE A 86 -17.31 18.44 -20.78
N PRO A 87 -17.45 17.91 -19.55
CA PRO A 87 -17.15 16.52 -19.20
C PRO A 87 -18.28 15.55 -19.59
N PHE A 88 -18.81 15.72 -20.80
CA PHE A 88 -19.82 14.86 -21.42
C PHE A 88 -19.17 13.91 -22.44
N ALA A 89 -19.78 12.74 -22.66
CA ALA A 89 -19.33 11.84 -23.69
C ALA A 89 -19.60 12.44 -25.09
N GLY A 90 -18.62 12.40 -25.99
CA GLY A 90 -18.74 12.92 -27.37
C GLY A 90 -17.52 13.70 -27.88
N GLY A 91 -16.55 14.03 -27.03
CA GLY A 91 -15.23 14.54 -27.43
C GLY A 91 -15.27 15.90 -28.14
N SER A 92 -14.49 16.06 -29.21
CA SER A 92 -14.37 17.32 -29.96
C SER A 92 -15.71 17.83 -30.52
N TYR A 93 -16.62 16.92 -30.89
CA TYR A 93 -17.98 17.26 -31.34
C TYR A 93 -18.74 18.03 -30.27
N THR A 94 -18.75 17.52 -29.03
CA THR A 94 -19.48 18.14 -27.92
C THR A 94 -18.93 19.53 -27.59
N TYR A 95 -17.61 19.72 -27.68
CA TYR A 95 -17.00 21.03 -27.43
C TYR A 95 -17.45 22.07 -28.46
N ILE A 96 -17.45 21.69 -29.73
CA ILE A 96 -17.86 22.59 -30.82
C ILE A 96 -19.37 22.81 -30.81
N PHE A 97 -20.15 21.79 -30.44
CA PHE A 97 -21.60 21.88 -30.31
C PHE A 97 -22.00 22.92 -29.26
N HIS A 98 -21.34 22.94 -28.10
CA HIS A 98 -21.63 23.90 -27.04
C HIS A 98 -21.13 25.32 -27.34
N VAL A 99 -20.05 25.47 -28.11
CA VAL A 99 -19.46 26.80 -28.38
C VAL A 99 -20.04 27.45 -29.64
N PHE A 100 -20.31 26.69 -30.69
CA PHE A 100 -20.69 27.21 -32.02
C PHE A 100 -22.04 26.69 -32.53
N GLY A 101 -22.70 25.81 -31.78
CA GLY A 101 -24.01 25.28 -32.12
C GLY A 101 -23.99 24.01 -32.99
N PRO A 102 -25.18 23.53 -33.40
CA PRO A 102 -25.36 22.17 -33.92
C PRO A 102 -24.80 21.94 -35.33
N LEU A 103 -24.89 22.92 -36.23
CA LEU A 103 -24.48 22.76 -37.63
C LEU A 103 -22.95 22.65 -37.79
N PRO A 104 -22.11 23.51 -37.17
CA PRO A 104 -20.65 23.37 -37.22
C PRO A 104 -20.15 22.08 -36.55
N ALA A 105 -20.79 21.66 -35.46
CA ALA A 105 -20.44 20.42 -34.77
C ALA A 105 -20.71 19.20 -35.64
N PHE A 106 -21.86 19.14 -36.32
CA PHE A 106 -22.21 18.05 -37.22
C PHE A 106 -21.16 17.85 -38.33
N LEU A 107 -20.70 18.95 -38.94
CA LEU A 107 -19.67 18.88 -40.00
C LEU A 107 -18.31 18.40 -39.48
N VAL A 108 -17.89 18.84 -38.29
CA VAL A 108 -16.61 18.41 -37.70
C VAL A 108 -16.65 16.94 -37.28
N LEU A 109 -17.79 16.44 -36.80
CA LEU A 109 -17.95 15.03 -36.45
C LEU A 109 -17.74 14.13 -37.68
N TRP A 110 -18.45 14.40 -38.76
CA TRP A 110 -18.36 13.61 -39.98
C TRP A 110 -17.01 13.75 -40.68
N GLY A 111 -16.42 14.95 -40.69
CA GLY A 111 -15.06 15.15 -41.21
C GLY A 111 -14.01 14.37 -40.43
N THR A 112 -14.08 14.37 -39.10
CA THR A 112 -13.15 13.62 -38.24
C THR A 112 -13.31 12.11 -38.45
N TYR A 113 -14.55 11.63 -38.57
CA TYR A 113 -14.82 10.22 -38.74
C TYR A 113 -14.35 9.68 -40.11
N LEU A 114 -14.69 10.38 -41.20
CA LEU A 114 -14.38 9.95 -42.56
C LEU A 114 -12.91 10.17 -42.96
N LEU A 115 -12.31 11.29 -42.56
CA LEU A 115 -10.99 11.70 -43.07
C LEU A 115 -9.84 11.43 -42.10
N VAL A 116 -10.11 11.26 -40.80
CA VAL A 116 -9.05 11.12 -39.80
C VAL A 116 -9.03 9.73 -39.19
N GLN A 117 -10.16 9.26 -38.63
CA GLN A 117 -10.16 7.99 -37.91
C GLN A 117 -10.03 6.78 -38.84
N GLY A 118 -10.79 6.71 -39.94
CA GLY A 118 -10.71 5.61 -40.90
C GLY A 118 -9.29 5.36 -41.44
N PRO A 119 -8.63 6.38 -42.04
CA PRO A 119 -7.26 6.25 -42.53
C PRO A 119 -6.22 5.93 -41.43
N PHE A 120 -6.43 6.39 -40.20
CA PHE A 120 -5.55 6.10 -39.08
C PHE A 120 -5.56 4.60 -38.71
N TRP A 121 -6.74 3.99 -38.61
CA TRP A 121 -6.86 2.56 -38.31
C TRP A 121 -6.26 1.69 -39.41
N ALA A 122 -6.43 2.08 -40.68
CA ALA A 122 -5.81 1.42 -41.82
C ALA A 122 -4.27 1.51 -41.78
N PHE A 123 -3.71 2.67 -41.44
CA PHE A 123 -2.26 2.89 -41.32
C PHE A 123 -1.63 2.07 -40.19
N VAL A 124 -2.27 2.01 -39.02
CA VAL A 124 -1.78 1.21 -37.88
C VAL A 124 -1.79 -0.29 -38.20
N SER A 125 -2.85 -0.76 -38.87
CA SER A 125 -2.99 -2.17 -39.27
C SER A 125 -1.98 -2.55 -40.36
N TYR A 126 -1.68 -1.63 -41.29
CA TYR A 126 -0.60 -1.77 -42.26
C TYR A 126 0.79 -1.80 -41.60
N GLY A 127 1.05 -0.93 -40.63
CA GLY A 127 2.30 -0.94 -39.87
C GLY A 127 2.50 -2.24 -39.08
N ALA A 128 1.46 -2.69 -38.36
CA ALA A 128 1.51 -3.94 -37.60
C ALA A 128 1.75 -5.16 -38.50
N SER A 129 1.08 -5.25 -39.64
CA SER A 129 1.29 -6.33 -40.61
C SER A 129 2.70 -6.32 -41.20
N MET A 130 3.31 -5.15 -41.43
CA MET A 130 4.71 -5.05 -41.83
C MET A 130 5.67 -5.65 -40.78
N TYR A 131 5.50 -5.30 -39.51
CA TYR A 131 6.35 -5.83 -38.42
C TYR A 131 6.14 -7.31 -38.16
N ILE A 132 4.90 -7.82 -38.29
CA ILE A 132 4.58 -9.23 -38.13
C ILE A 132 5.16 -10.07 -39.28
N LEU A 133 5.19 -9.53 -40.50
CA LEU A 133 5.75 -10.20 -41.67
C LEU A 133 7.28 -10.06 -41.79
N GLN A 134 7.89 -9.08 -41.10
CA GLN A 134 9.33 -8.80 -41.16
C GLN A 134 10.24 -10.00 -40.80
N PRO A 135 9.93 -10.85 -39.80
CA PRO A 135 10.70 -12.07 -39.52
C PRO A 135 10.66 -13.12 -40.64
N PHE A 136 9.61 -13.11 -41.48
CA PHE A 136 9.42 -14.03 -42.59
C PHE A 136 10.09 -13.55 -43.90
N PHE A 137 10.42 -12.26 -43.98
CA PHE A 137 11.20 -11.65 -45.06
C PHE A 137 12.40 -10.90 -44.47
N PRO A 138 13.42 -11.62 -43.94
CA PRO A 138 14.48 -11.00 -43.14
C PRO A 138 15.43 -10.10 -43.94
N THR A 139 15.56 -10.32 -45.26
CA THR A 139 16.52 -9.61 -46.12
C THR A 139 15.91 -8.55 -47.04
N CYS A 140 14.58 -8.48 -47.15
CA CYS A 140 13.87 -7.56 -48.05
C CYS A 140 12.55 -7.08 -47.40
N ARG A 141 11.99 -5.94 -47.86
CA ARG A 141 10.67 -5.51 -47.38
C ARG A 141 9.58 -6.50 -47.81
N PRO A 142 8.61 -6.84 -46.94
CA PRO A 142 7.52 -7.76 -47.29
C PRO A 142 6.74 -7.27 -48.53
N PRO A 143 6.29 -8.18 -49.42
CA PRO A 143 5.50 -7.81 -50.60
C PRO A 143 4.24 -7.02 -50.21
N GLU A 144 3.97 -5.91 -50.90
CA GLU A 144 2.92 -4.96 -50.51
C GLU A 144 1.52 -5.59 -50.48
N ILE A 145 1.27 -6.56 -51.36
CA ILE A 145 0.03 -7.36 -51.38
C ILE A 145 -0.17 -8.14 -50.08
N CYS A 146 0.88 -8.78 -49.54
CA CYS A 146 0.80 -9.55 -48.31
C CYS A 146 0.55 -8.65 -47.10
N VAL A 147 1.18 -7.48 -47.08
CA VAL A 147 0.98 -6.48 -46.01
C VAL A 147 -0.46 -5.97 -46.02
N LYS A 148 -1.02 -5.64 -47.20
CA LYS A 148 -2.41 -5.16 -47.30
C LYS A 148 -3.43 -6.23 -46.92
N ILE A 149 -3.25 -7.48 -47.33
CA ILE A 149 -4.16 -8.58 -46.98
C ILE A 149 -4.16 -8.83 -45.47
N LEU A 150 -2.97 -8.98 -44.86
CA LEU A 150 -2.86 -9.21 -43.43
C LEU A 150 -3.35 -8.00 -42.62
N GLY A 151 -3.05 -6.78 -43.07
CA GLY A 151 -3.55 -5.54 -42.47
C GLY A 151 -5.07 -5.44 -42.51
N GLY A 152 -5.71 -5.86 -43.59
CA GLY A 152 -7.18 -5.94 -43.69
C GLY A 152 -7.78 -6.91 -42.68
N TRP A 153 -7.22 -8.12 -42.55
CA TRP A 153 -7.65 -9.12 -41.56
C TRP A 153 -7.53 -8.62 -40.11
N ILE A 154 -6.43 -7.94 -39.77
CA ILE A 154 -6.22 -7.37 -38.43
C ILE A 154 -7.31 -6.33 -38.11
N LEU A 155 -7.68 -5.51 -39.10
CA LEU A 155 -8.70 -4.48 -38.94
C LEU A 155 -10.08 -5.10 -38.70
N GLU A 156 -10.43 -6.15 -39.45
CA GLU A 156 -11.72 -6.84 -39.34
C GLU A 156 -11.94 -7.48 -37.95
N ILE A 157 -10.93 -8.20 -37.43
CA ILE A 157 -10.97 -8.81 -36.08
C ILE A 157 -11.12 -7.74 -34.97
N ALA A 158 -10.51 -6.57 -35.15
CA ALA A 158 -10.61 -5.49 -34.18
C ALA A 158 -12.03 -4.89 -34.14
N MET A 159 -12.73 -4.87 -35.27
CA MET A 159 -14.09 -4.33 -35.39
C MET A 159 -15.15 -5.30 -34.85
N GLU A 160 -15.03 -6.61 -35.09
CA GLU A 160 -16.00 -7.61 -34.57
C GLU A 160 -16.10 -7.63 -33.03
N ARG A 161 -15.01 -7.37 -32.31
CA ARG A 161 -14.98 -7.35 -30.83
C ARG A 161 -15.71 -6.16 -30.19
N GLN A 162 -16.02 -5.10 -30.92
CA GLN A 162 -16.75 -3.95 -30.38
C GLN A 162 -18.27 -4.11 -30.42
N GLN A 163 -18.80 -5.00 -31.26
CA GLN A 163 -20.24 -5.15 -31.46
C GLN A 163 -20.93 -6.10 -30.47
N SER A 164 -20.19 -6.94 -29.73
CA SER A 164 -20.78 -8.00 -28.87
C SER A 164 -21.26 -7.57 -27.47
N ASP A 165 -21.10 -6.31 -27.06
CA ASP A 165 -21.29 -5.85 -25.66
C ASP A 165 -22.55 -4.99 -25.39
N VAL A 166 -23.55 -4.97 -26.29
CA VAL A 166 -24.78 -4.17 -26.10
C VAL A 166 -26.03 -5.00 -26.40
N SER A 167 -26.74 -5.42 -25.36
CA SER A 167 -28.15 -5.84 -25.46
C SER A 167 -28.99 -4.91 -24.59
N VAL A 168 -30.04 -4.34 -25.17
CA VAL A 168 -31.01 -3.45 -24.52
C VAL A 168 -32.35 -4.17 -24.58
N ASP A 169 -32.92 -4.51 -23.43
CA ASP A 169 -34.28 -5.02 -23.35
C ASP A 169 -35.13 -4.03 -22.55
N GLY A 170 -36.33 -3.77 -23.08
CA GLY A 170 -37.18 -2.65 -22.71
C GLY A 170 -38.16 -2.95 -21.57
N ASP A 171 -38.36 -1.91 -20.77
CA ASP A 171 -39.53 -1.58 -19.96
C ASP A 171 -39.68 -2.02 -18.49
N ALA A 172 -40.12 -1.00 -17.72
CA ALA A 172 -40.56 -0.91 -16.32
C ALA A 172 -39.48 -0.90 -15.21
N VAL A 173 -39.03 0.30 -14.86
CA VAL A 173 -38.10 0.59 -13.75
C VAL A 173 -38.82 0.55 -12.39
N ARG A 174 -38.49 -0.44 -11.55
CA ARG A 174 -38.62 -0.34 -10.09
C ARG A 174 -37.25 0.10 -9.53
N ILE A 175 -37.19 1.26 -8.88
CA ILE A 175 -35.94 1.82 -8.34
C ILE A 175 -35.54 1.09 -7.05
N HIS A 176 -34.47 0.30 -7.12
CA HIS A 176 -33.70 -0.14 -5.96
C HIS A 176 -32.54 0.82 -5.71
N VAL A 177 -32.50 1.45 -4.53
CA VAL A 177 -31.37 2.29 -4.10
C VAL A 177 -30.18 1.37 -3.76
N GLU A 178 -29.21 1.25 -4.66
CA GLU A 178 -27.97 0.52 -4.39
C GLU A 178 -26.95 1.38 -3.64
N LYS A 179 -26.45 0.88 -2.50
CA LYS A 179 -25.38 1.48 -1.70
C LYS A 179 -24.09 1.64 -2.53
N ILE A 180 -23.44 2.81 -2.43
CA ILE A 180 -22.10 3.06 -2.99
C ILE A 180 -21.10 2.09 -2.32
N GLN A 181 -20.52 1.18 -3.10
CA GLN A 181 -19.53 0.20 -2.66
C GLN A 181 -18.22 0.36 -3.44
N MET A 182 -17.10 0.01 -2.78
CA MET A 182 -15.78 -0.03 -3.41
C MET A 182 -15.76 -0.98 -4.62
N LYS A 183 -15.05 -0.58 -5.69
CA LYS A 183 -14.97 -1.40 -6.91
C LYS A 183 -14.09 -2.63 -6.65
N LYS A 184 -14.73 -3.79 -6.53
CA LYS A 184 -14.07 -5.09 -6.45
C LYS A 184 -13.23 -5.38 -7.70
N SER A 185 -11.93 -5.17 -7.61
CA SER A 185 -11.00 -5.28 -8.74
C SER A 185 -9.76 -6.13 -8.45
N ILE A 186 -9.48 -6.40 -7.18
CA ILE A 186 -8.32 -7.17 -6.73
C ILE A 186 -8.62 -8.67 -6.84
N ASN A 187 -7.71 -9.42 -7.45
CA ASN A 187 -7.77 -10.88 -7.57
C ASN A 187 -6.73 -11.53 -6.64
N LEU A 188 -6.70 -12.86 -6.57
CA LEU A 188 -5.76 -13.62 -5.74
C LEU A 188 -4.28 -13.20 -5.93
N LEU A 189 -3.84 -13.01 -7.18
CA LEU A 189 -2.45 -12.65 -7.48
C LEU A 189 -2.13 -11.25 -6.96
N HIS A 190 -3.03 -10.29 -7.15
CA HIS A 190 -2.90 -8.94 -6.60
C HIS A 190 -2.86 -8.96 -5.07
N CYS A 191 -3.75 -9.72 -4.41
CA CYS A 191 -3.73 -9.89 -2.94
C CYS A 191 -2.39 -10.45 -2.47
N THR A 192 -1.91 -11.52 -3.11
CA THR A 192 -0.65 -12.19 -2.76
C THR A 192 0.54 -11.25 -2.93
N ALA A 193 0.60 -10.50 -4.04
CA ALA A 193 1.67 -9.54 -4.31
C ALA A 193 1.70 -8.42 -3.28
N ILE A 194 0.54 -7.85 -2.93
CA ILE A 194 0.43 -6.83 -1.88
C ILE A 194 0.87 -7.39 -0.53
N LEU A 195 0.41 -8.60 -0.19
CA LEU A 195 0.77 -9.24 1.06
C LEU A 195 2.27 -9.57 1.13
N VAL A 196 2.91 -10.09 0.08
CA VAL A 196 4.37 -10.34 0.07
C VAL A 196 5.16 -9.03 0.19
N ALA A 197 4.70 -7.95 -0.44
CA ALA A 197 5.36 -6.66 -0.37
C ALA A 197 5.34 -6.09 1.06
N VAL A 198 4.19 -6.14 1.73
CA VAL A 198 3.96 -5.52 3.05
C VAL A 198 4.35 -6.44 4.22
N THR A 199 4.11 -7.74 4.09
CA THR A 199 4.46 -8.74 5.12
C THR A 199 5.97 -8.86 5.21
N GLY A 200 6.47 -8.79 6.43
CA GLY A 200 7.89 -8.87 6.68
C GLY A 200 8.59 -7.56 6.37
N HIS A 201 8.75 -6.70 7.37
CA HIS A 201 9.35 -5.38 7.20
C HIS A 201 10.88 -5.46 7.11
N VAL A 202 11.57 -4.31 7.19
CA VAL A 202 13.04 -4.21 7.38
C VAL A 202 13.59 -5.10 8.51
N SER A 203 12.73 -5.51 9.44
CA SER A 203 13.03 -6.41 10.55
C SER A 203 13.89 -7.63 10.22
N ILE A 204 13.85 -8.21 9.00
CA ILE A 204 14.74 -9.33 8.62
C ILE A 204 16.23 -8.96 8.66
N PHE A 205 16.57 -7.68 8.53
CA PHE A 205 17.93 -7.19 8.59
C PHE A 205 18.38 -6.82 10.02
N ILE A 206 17.45 -6.77 11.00
CA ILE A 206 17.73 -6.32 12.38
C ILE A 206 17.49 -7.45 13.39
N SER A 207 16.41 -8.21 13.19
CA SER A 207 15.92 -9.23 14.13
C SER A 207 16.77 -10.51 14.22
N PRO A 208 17.59 -10.93 13.23
CA PRO A 208 18.47 -12.10 13.40
C PRO A 208 19.33 -11.99 14.66
N THR A 209 19.90 -10.81 14.93
CA THR A 209 20.72 -10.56 16.13
C THR A 209 19.91 -10.69 17.41
N MET A 210 18.70 -10.14 17.45
CA MET A 210 17.81 -10.21 18.62
C MET A 210 17.32 -11.64 18.88
N ILE A 211 16.96 -12.38 17.83
CA ILE A 211 16.50 -13.78 17.95
C ILE A 211 17.67 -14.67 18.37
N LEU A 212 18.87 -14.48 17.80
CA LEU A 212 20.07 -15.24 18.18
C LEU A 212 20.49 -14.96 19.62
N THR A 213 20.45 -13.71 20.08
CA THR A 213 20.76 -13.34 21.48
C THR A 213 19.89 -14.10 22.48
N ASN A 214 18.61 -14.30 22.13
CA ASN A 214 17.62 -14.97 22.96
C ASN A 214 17.56 -16.50 22.72
N SER A 215 17.98 -16.98 21.56
CA SER A 215 18.02 -18.42 21.26
C SER A 215 19.32 -19.07 21.72
N GLY A 216 20.44 -18.34 21.70
CA GLY A 216 21.77 -18.82 22.07
C GLY A 216 22.44 -19.74 21.03
N SER A 217 21.68 -20.34 20.11
CA SER A 217 22.19 -21.25 19.09
C SER A 217 21.64 -20.95 17.69
N VAL A 218 22.35 -21.42 16.67
CA VAL A 218 21.96 -21.28 15.25
C VAL A 218 20.67 -22.05 14.96
N GLY A 219 20.61 -23.31 15.40
CA GLY A 219 19.47 -24.21 15.19
C GLY A 219 18.20 -23.71 15.86
N LEU A 220 18.28 -23.27 17.12
CA LEU A 220 17.11 -22.71 17.80
C LEU A 220 16.66 -21.40 17.13
N THR A 221 17.60 -20.55 16.68
CA THR A 221 17.26 -19.33 15.93
C THR A 221 16.43 -19.63 14.69
N LEU A 222 16.82 -20.63 13.88
CA LEU A 222 16.06 -21.05 12.69
C LEU A 222 14.69 -21.62 13.04
N ILE A 223 14.60 -22.42 14.11
CA ILE A 223 13.31 -22.93 14.62
C ILE A 223 12.40 -21.76 15.03
N MET A 224 12.94 -20.74 15.70
CA MET A 224 12.15 -19.58 16.13
C MET A 224 11.60 -18.78 14.96
N TRP A 225 12.32 -18.66 13.84
CA TRP A 225 11.78 -18.09 12.60
C TRP A 225 10.59 -18.88 12.07
N ILE A 226 10.70 -20.21 12.02
CA ILE A 226 9.59 -21.10 11.60
C ILE A 226 8.38 -20.93 12.51
N VAL A 227 8.59 -20.98 13.83
CA VAL A 227 7.54 -20.85 14.84
C VAL A 227 6.83 -19.50 14.72
N GLY A 228 7.56 -18.39 14.63
CA GLY A 228 6.96 -17.06 14.49
C GLY A 228 6.17 -16.88 13.18
N GLY A 229 6.60 -17.54 12.10
CA GLY A 229 5.87 -17.59 10.84
C GLY A 229 4.55 -18.36 10.95
N PHE A 230 4.53 -19.52 11.60
CA PHE A 230 3.30 -20.30 11.83
C PHE A 230 2.32 -19.62 12.81
N ILE A 231 2.82 -18.94 13.84
CA ILE A 231 1.99 -18.13 14.74
C ILE A 231 1.29 -17.04 13.93
N ASN A 232 2.02 -16.25 13.14
CA ASN A 232 1.42 -15.17 12.36
C ASN A 232 0.51 -15.67 11.23
N LEU A 233 0.82 -16.79 10.57
CA LEU A 233 -0.08 -17.44 9.61
C LEU A 233 -1.41 -17.79 10.29
N SER A 234 -1.36 -18.42 11.46
CA SER A 234 -2.55 -18.80 12.22
C SER A 234 -3.40 -17.60 12.62
N LEU A 235 -2.75 -16.52 13.08
CA LEU A 235 -3.40 -15.25 13.40
C LEU A 235 -4.04 -14.61 12.17
N ALA A 236 -3.33 -14.55 11.04
CA ALA A 236 -3.84 -13.99 9.79
C ALA A 236 -5.09 -14.72 9.28
N LEU A 237 -5.13 -16.05 9.41
CA LEU A 237 -6.31 -16.84 9.08
C LEU A 237 -7.49 -16.52 10.02
N CYS A 238 -7.25 -16.36 11.33
CA CYS A 238 -8.30 -15.97 12.27
C CYS A 238 -8.86 -14.57 11.95
N PHE A 239 -7.97 -13.62 11.61
CA PHE A 239 -8.37 -12.28 11.16
C PHE A 239 -9.13 -12.32 9.84
N THR A 240 -8.78 -13.25 8.94
CA THR A 240 -9.48 -13.43 7.66
C THR A 240 -10.92 -13.89 7.88
N GLU A 241 -11.18 -14.79 8.84
CA GLU A 241 -12.57 -15.16 9.20
C GLU A 241 -13.35 -13.93 9.64
N LEU A 242 -12.82 -13.14 10.58
CA LEU A 242 -13.51 -11.96 11.09
C LEU A 242 -13.70 -10.89 10.01
N GLY A 243 -12.70 -10.67 9.16
CA GLY A 243 -12.78 -9.71 8.05
C GLY A 243 -13.74 -10.14 6.94
N THR A 244 -13.93 -11.45 6.71
CA THR A 244 -14.98 -11.92 5.77
C THR A 244 -16.39 -11.81 6.35
N MET A 245 -16.53 -11.76 7.68
CA MET A 245 -17.80 -11.47 8.36
C MET A 245 -18.14 -9.97 8.33
N PHE A 246 -17.12 -9.12 8.54
CA PHE A 246 -17.23 -7.66 8.50
C PHE A 246 -16.36 -7.10 7.36
N PRO A 247 -16.83 -7.16 6.11
CA PRO A 247 -16.06 -6.73 4.94
C PRO A 247 -16.07 -5.21 4.82
N PHE A 248 -15.62 -4.53 5.89
CA PHE A 248 -15.52 -3.08 5.97
C PHE A 248 -14.05 -2.66 6.09
N SER A 249 -13.69 -1.56 5.43
CA SER A 249 -12.37 -0.95 5.54
C SER A 249 -12.24 -0.28 6.92
N GLY A 250 -11.32 -0.81 7.74
CA GLY A 250 -11.08 -0.31 9.10
C GLY A 250 -10.52 -1.35 10.07
N GLY A 251 -10.47 -2.62 9.64
CA GLY A 251 -9.69 -3.67 10.31
C GLY A 251 -10.06 -3.88 11.78
N PRO A 252 -9.07 -4.11 12.67
CA PRO A 252 -9.35 -4.44 14.08
C PRO A 252 -10.24 -3.44 14.78
N TYR A 253 -10.10 -2.14 14.49
CA TYR A 253 -10.95 -1.11 15.06
C TYR A 253 -12.44 -1.36 14.78
N VAL A 254 -12.80 -1.64 13.52
CA VAL A 254 -14.20 -1.89 13.13
C VAL A 254 -14.70 -3.21 13.70
N TYR A 255 -13.86 -4.24 13.76
CA TYR A 255 -14.24 -5.53 14.34
C TYR A 255 -14.61 -5.38 15.82
N ILE A 256 -13.76 -4.68 16.58
CA ILE A 256 -13.99 -4.45 18.00
C ILE A 256 -15.19 -3.52 18.22
N LEU A 257 -15.37 -2.49 17.38
CA LEU A 257 -16.53 -1.60 17.46
C LEU A 257 -17.87 -2.34 17.32
N ASN A 258 -17.96 -3.26 16.35
CA ASN A 258 -19.19 -4.01 16.10
C ASN A 258 -19.47 -5.10 17.16
N VAL A 259 -18.44 -5.55 17.89
CA VAL A 259 -18.57 -6.66 18.84
C VAL A 259 -18.64 -6.19 20.30
N PHE A 260 -17.71 -5.32 20.71
CA PHE A 260 -17.57 -4.85 22.10
C PHE A 260 -17.94 -3.37 22.29
N GLY A 261 -18.24 -2.64 21.22
CA GLY A 261 -18.74 -1.27 21.29
C GLY A 261 -17.66 -0.17 21.31
N PRO A 262 -18.04 1.08 21.63
CA PRO A 262 -17.22 2.27 21.36
C PRO A 262 -15.94 2.40 22.20
N LEU A 263 -15.97 2.08 23.51
CA LEU A 263 -14.79 2.25 24.38
C LEU A 263 -13.64 1.33 23.96
N PRO A 264 -13.82 -0.01 23.81
CA PRO A 264 -12.75 -0.88 23.32
C PRO A 264 -12.26 -0.49 21.92
N ALA A 265 -13.16 -0.01 21.05
CA ALA A 265 -12.77 0.47 19.73
C ALA A 265 -11.91 1.74 19.81
N PHE A 266 -12.25 2.69 20.67
CA PHE A 266 -11.42 3.87 20.94
C PHE A 266 -10.05 3.45 21.46
N MET A 267 -9.99 2.52 22.41
CA MET A 267 -8.72 1.98 22.95
C MET A 267 -7.86 1.37 21.84
N MET A 268 -8.46 0.60 20.92
CA MET A 268 -7.75 0.08 19.75
C MET A 268 -7.12 1.19 18.92
N LEU A 269 -7.88 2.23 18.60
CA LEU A 269 -7.40 3.34 17.80
C LEU A 269 -6.32 4.16 18.52
N TRP A 270 -6.49 4.38 19.84
CA TRP A 270 -5.54 5.06 20.70
C TRP A 270 -4.21 4.32 20.77
N GLY A 271 -4.23 3.01 21.01
CA GLY A 271 -3.02 2.19 21.03
C GLY A 271 -2.36 2.09 19.65
N TYR A 272 -3.12 2.04 18.56
CA TYR A 272 -2.56 2.14 17.20
C TYR A 272 -1.79 3.44 17.01
N PHE A 273 -2.34 4.57 17.45
CA PHE A 273 -1.69 5.87 17.35
C PHE A 273 -0.40 5.94 18.19
N LEU A 274 -0.48 5.60 19.48
CA LEU A 274 0.65 5.76 20.41
C LEU A 274 1.71 4.67 20.30
N LEU A 275 1.30 3.41 20.19
CA LEU A 275 2.18 2.25 20.37
C LEU A 275 2.58 1.58 19.06
N ILE A 276 1.88 1.85 17.94
CA ILE A 276 2.30 1.38 16.61
C ILE A 276 2.78 2.53 15.73
N ASN A 277 1.92 3.49 15.39
CA ASN A 277 2.19 4.43 14.31
C ASN A 277 3.46 5.26 14.54
N GLY A 278 3.58 5.90 15.70
CA GLY A 278 4.76 6.67 16.09
C GLY A 278 6.02 5.81 16.22
N PRO A 279 6.03 4.79 17.11
CA PRO A 279 7.18 3.91 17.29
C PRO A 279 7.64 3.22 16.00
N PHE A 280 6.73 2.81 15.13
CA PHE A 280 7.08 2.15 13.87
C PHE A 280 7.77 3.10 12.90
N TRP A 281 7.33 4.35 12.78
CA TRP A 281 7.99 5.36 11.95
C TRP A 281 9.38 5.71 12.50
N ALA A 282 9.54 5.80 13.82
CA ALA A 282 10.84 5.97 14.48
C ALA A 282 11.76 4.76 14.23
N PHE A 283 11.23 3.54 14.35
CA PHE A 283 11.96 2.29 14.12
C PHE A 283 12.53 2.20 12.70
N VAL A 284 11.71 2.41 11.67
CA VAL A 284 12.16 2.27 10.28
C VAL A 284 13.08 3.40 9.84
N SER A 285 12.90 4.63 10.35
CA SER A 285 13.80 5.75 10.06
C SER A 285 15.15 5.58 10.75
N TYR A 286 15.16 5.15 12.01
CA TYR A 286 16.39 4.78 12.72
C TYR A 286 17.13 3.66 11.98
N GLY A 287 16.41 2.59 11.59
CA GLY A 287 16.97 1.48 10.83
C GLY A 287 17.59 1.92 9.50
N ALA A 288 16.90 2.78 8.74
CA ALA A 288 17.44 3.37 7.52
C ALA A 288 18.77 4.08 7.76
N SER A 289 18.84 4.88 8.83
CA SER A 289 20.04 5.64 9.17
C SER A 289 21.22 4.79 9.62
N VAL A 290 20.99 3.72 10.40
CA VAL A 290 22.04 2.76 10.75
C VAL A 290 22.66 2.17 9.48
N TYR A 291 21.82 1.66 8.58
CA TYR A 291 22.28 1.03 7.34
C TYR A 291 23.00 2.01 6.41
N ILE A 292 22.51 3.24 6.27
CA ILE A 292 23.14 4.28 5.43
C ILE A 292 24.47 4.74 6.01
N LEU A 293 24.59 4.84 7.33
CA LEU A 293 25.82 5.30 7.99
C LEU A 293 26.88 4.21 8.12
N GLN A 294 26.50 2.93 8.20
CA GLN A 294 27.42 1.83 8.48
C GLN A 294 28.68 1.81 7.57
N PRO A 295 28.61 2.03 6.25
CA PRO A 295 29.80 2.02 5.40
C PRO A 295 30.83 3.10 5.74
N PHE A 296 30.40 4.21 6.35
CA PHE A 296 31.29 5.29 6.80
C PHE A 296 31.93 5.00 8.15
N PHE A 297 31.43 3.99 8.87
CA PHE A 297 31.95 3.52 10.16
C PHE A 297 32.16 1.99 10.09
N PRO A 298 33.12 1.50 9.29
CA PRO A 298 33.27 0.07 9.03
C PRO A 298 33.73 -0.73 10.26
N THR A 299 34.51 -0.11 11.15
CA THR A 299 35.12 -0.76 12.33
C THR A 299 34.42 -0.44 13.64
N CYS A 300 33.45 0.47 13.64
CA CYS A 300 32.78 0.92 14.85
C CYS A 300 31.31 1.21 14.58
N ARG A 301 30.52 1.31 15.66
CA ARG A 301 29.12 1.71 15.54
C ARG A 301 29.02 3.19 15.17
N PRO A 302 28.17 3.58 14.19
CA PRO A 302 27.90 4.98 13.92
C PRO A 302 27.44 5.73 15.18
N PRO A 303 27.85 7.00 15.39
CA PRO A 303 27.49 7.76 16.57
C PRO A 303 25.96 7.91 16.68
N GLU A 304 25.42 7.68 17.87
CA GLU A 304 23.97 7.60 18.09
C GLU A 304 23.24 8.89 17.68
N ILE A 305 23.84 10.05 17.96
CA ILE A 305 23.29 11.34 17.54
C ILE A 305 23.21 11.47 16.02
N GLY A 306 24.20 10.94 15.29
CA GLY A 306 24.22 10.93 13.83
C GLY A 306 23.09 10.06 13.25
N ILE A 307 22.85 8.89 13.85
CA ILE A 307 21.74 8.01 13.49
C ILE A 307 20.40 8.73 13.70
N LYS A 308 20.20 9.37 14.87
CA LYS A 308 18.96 10.07 15.21
C LYS A 308 18.69 11.29 14.33
N ILE A 309 19.71 12.11 14.04
CA ILE A 309 19.58 13.27 13.16
C ILE A 309 19.26 12.85 11.72
N LEU A 310 20.00 11.88 11.18
CA LEU A 310 19.74 11.38 9.83
C LEU A 310 18.35 10.73 9.75
N GLY A 311 17.93 10.00 10.79
CA GLY A 311 16.62 9.35 10.85
C GLY A 311 15.49 10.37 10.86
N GLY A 312 15.66 11.44 11.64
CA GLY A 312 14.74 12.57 11.70
C GLY A 312 14.63 13.28 10.35
N TRP A 313 15.77 13.49 9.67
CA TRP A 313 15.81 14.06 8.33
C TRP A 313 15.07 13.19 7.31
N ILE A 314 15.37 11.89 7.24
CA ILE A 314 14.67 10.94 6.35
C ILE A 314 13.17 10.96 6.63
N LEU A 315 12.77 10.92 7.90
CA LEU A 315 11.37 10.95 8.32
C LEU A 315 10.65 12.20 7.84
N VAL A 316 11.20 13.39 8.12
CA VAL A 316 10.59 14.66 7.73
C VAL A 316 10.51 14.80 6.21
N THR A 317 11.54 14.39 5.47
CA THR A 317 11.55 14.42 4.00
C THR A 317 10.43 13.56 3.42
N PHE A 318 10.26 12.33 3.90
CA PHE A 318 9.22 11.44 3.39
C PHE A 318 7.81 11.86 3.82
N VAL A 319 7.67 12.45 5.01
CA VAL A 319 6.43 13.10 5.44
C VAL A 319 6.05 14.25 4.51
N ALA A 320 7.00 15.11 4.14
CA ALA A 320 6.75 16.21 3.22
C ALA A 320 6.36 15.70 1.82
N LEU A 321 7.06 14.68 1.30
CA LEU A 321 6.72 14.04 0.03
C LEU A 321 5.28 13.47 0.04
N ASN A 322 4.90 12.78 1.11
CA ASN A 322 3.55 12.23 1.28
C ASN A 322 2.47 13.30 1.47
N GLY A 323 2.81 14.42 2.11
CA GLY A 323 1.90 15.55 2.31
C GLY A 323 1.59 16.29 1.01
N VAL A 324 2.56 16.45 0.11
CA VAL A 324 2.46 17.34 -1.07
C VAL A 324 2.24 16.56 -2.38
N TYR A 325 2.92 15.44 -2.60
CA TYR A 325 3.05 14.82 -3.93
C TYR A 325 2.51 13.39 -4.00
N MET A 326 1.33 13.11 -3.45
CA MET A 326 0.80 11.74 -3.30
C MET A 326 0.71 10.93 -4.62
N LYS A 327 0.52 11.60 -5.77
CA LYS A 327 0.53 10.96 -7.10
C LYS A 327 1.89 10.33 -7.47
N TYR A 328 2.99 10.98 -7.10
CA TYR A 328 4.35 10.49 -7.36
C TYR A 328 4.80 9.48 -6.30
N VAL A 329 4.36 9.70 -5.06
CA VAL A 329 4.65 8.83 -3.90
C VAL A 329 4.32 7.37 -4.18
N THR A 330 3.21 7.09 -4.89
CA THR A 330 2.83 5.71 -5.23
C THR A 330 3.81 5.08 -6.23
N LYS A 331 4.32 5.84 -7.21
CA LYS A 331 5.34 5.36 -8.16
C LYS A 331 6.67 5.09 -7.45
N VAL A 332 7.06 6.01 -6.56
CA VAL A 332 8.26 5.88 -5.71
C VAL A 332 8.16 4.64 -4.83
N GLN A 333 6.99 4.39 -4.22
CA GLN A 333 6.76 3.20 -3.40
C GLN A 333 6.99 1.90 -4.17
N THR A 334 6.47 1.81 -5.40
CA THR A 334 6.66 0.60 -6.23
C THR A 334 8.14 0.32 -6.46
N PHE A 335 8.92 1.35 -6.80
CA PHE A 335 10.36 1.22 -6.96
C PHE A 335 11.05 0.76 -5.66
N LEU A 336 10.77 1.44 -4.53
CA LEU A 336 11.38 1.10 -3.23
C LEU A 336 11.00 -0.31 -2.74
N SER A 337 9.82 -0.79 -3.11
CA SER A 337 9.36 -2.15 -2.76
C SER A 337 10.10 -3.22 -3.55
N SER A 338 10.43 -2.97 -4.82
CA SER A 338 11.23 -3.89 -5.64
C SER A 338 12.63 -4.11 -5.06
N THR A 339 13.22 -3.06 -4.49
CA THR A 339 14.54 -3.09 -3.86
C THR A 339 14.63 -4.12 -2.73
N LYS A 340 13.57 -4.26 -1.90
CA LYS A 340 13.49 -5.28 -0.84
C LYS A 340 13.68 -6.69 -1.41
N VAL A 341 12.95 -7.00 -2.48
CA VAL A 341 12.98 -8.32 -3.12
C VAL A 341 14.36 -8.60 -3.71
N ILE A 342 14.94 -7.61 -4.41
CA ILE A 342 16.28 -7.73 -5.01
C ILE A 342 17.35 -7.96 -3.93
N GLY A 343 17.31 -7.20 -2.82
CA GLY A 343 18.27 -7.35 -1.73
C GLY A 343 18.22 -8.72 -1.05
N LEU A 344 17.01 -9.25 -0.81
CA LEU A 344 16.85 -10.58 -0.23
C LEU A 344 17.30 -11.70 -1.18
N LEU A 345 16.93 -11.60 -2.46
CA LEU A 345 17.38 -12.59 -3.46
C LEU A 345 18.90 -12.58 -3.63
N LEU A 346 19.54 -11.41 -3.56
CA LEU A 346 21.00 -11.31 -3.61
C LEU A 346 21.66 -12.05 -2.42
N ILE A 347 21.19 -11.82 -1.19
CA ILE A 347 21.72 -12.50 0.01
C ILE A 347 21.52 -14.02 -0.10
N VAL A 348 20.32 -14.46 -0.48
CA VAL A 348 20.02 -15.89 -0.64
C VAL A 348 20.91 -16.53 -1.70
N PHE A 349 21.11 -15.87 -2.85
CA PHE A 349 21.98 -16.36 -3.91
C PHE A 349 23.44 -16.49 -3.45
N CYS A 350 23.97 -15.48 -2.75
CA CYS A 350 25.31 -15.55 -2.15
C CYS A 350 25.42 -16.70 -1.14
N GLY A 351 24.41 -16.92 -0.31
CA GLY A 351 24.36 -18.04 0.64
C GLY A 351 24.39 -19.40 -0.04
N VAL A 352 23.66 -19.57 -1.15
CA VAL A 352 23.68 -20.81 -1.95
C VAL A 352 25.07 -21.08 -2.52
N ILE A 353 25.80 -20.06 -2.97
CA ILE A 353 27.18 -20.20 -3.44
C ILE A 353 28.10 -20.68 -2.32
N GLN A 354 27.98 -20.12 -1.11
CA GLN A 354 28.79 -20.55 0.04
C GLN A 354 28.49 -21.99 0.46
N LEU A 355 27.22 -22.39 0.46
CA LEU A 355 26.84 -23.79 0.71
C LEU A 355 27.44 -24.72 -0.35
N ALA A 356 27.42 -24.33 -1.62
CA ALA A 356 28.02 -25.10 -2.70
C ALA A 356 29.56 -25.22 -2.59
N ARG A 357 30.22 -24.29 -1.90
CA ARG A 357 31.65 -24.34 -1.57
C ARG A 357 31.98 -25.22 -0.36
N GLY A 358 30.96 -25.68 0.37
CA GLY A 358 31.12 -26.53 1.56
C GLY A 358 31.29 -25.76 2.87
N GLU A 359 31.15 -24.44 2.87
CA GLU A 359 31.27 -23.56 4.05
C GLU A 359 30.10 -23.79 5.02
N THR A 360 30.25 -24.81 5.89
CA THR A 360 29.16 -25.31 6.74
C THR A 360 29.54 -25.46 8.22
N ASP A 361 30.67 -24.90 8.65
CA ASP A 361 31.21 -25.04 10.01
C ASP A 361 30.19 -24.69 11.11
N ASN A 362 29.42 -23.60 10.92
CA ASN A 362 28.38 -23.17 11.85
C ASN A 362 27.18 -24.15 11.93
N PHE A 363 27.10 -25.13 11.03
CA PHE A 363 26.03 -26.13 10.97
C PHE A 363 26.40 -27.50 11.53
N GLU A 364 27.64 -27.73 11.99
CA GLU A 364 28.02 -29.02 12.59
C GLU A 364 27.35 -29.24 13.94
N ASN A 365 27.32 -28.21 14.78
CA ASN A 365 26.71 -28.24 16.12
C ASN A 365 25.62 -27.18 16.28
N ILE A 366 24.60 -27.21 15.41
CA ILE A 366 23.56 -26.18 15.34
C ILE A 366 22.86 -25.88 16.67
N MET A 367 22.73 -26.86 17.56
CA MET A 367 22.03 -26.69 18.84
C MET A 367 22.95 -26.34 20.02
N ALA A 368 24.26 -26.19 19.80
CA ALA A 368 25.20 -25.81 20.86
C ALA A 368 24.82 -24.46 21.46
N ASN A 369 24.91 -24.33 22.79
CA ASN A 369 24.57 -23.13 23.56
C ASN A 369 23.09 -22.69 23.49
N SER A 370 22.17 -23.59 23.11
CA SER A 370 20.74 -23.29 23.10
C SER A 370 20.26 -22.89 24.49
N LYS A 371 19.63 -21.72 24.59
CA LYS A 371 18.96 -21.29 25.81
C LYS A 371 17.66 -22.07 25.99
N THR A 372 17.43 -22.57 27.20
CA THR A 372 16.24 -23.35 27.56
C THR A 372 15.31 -22.62 28.52
N ASP A 373 15.71 -21.42 28.97
CA ASP A 373 14.88 -20.63 29.86
C ASP A 373 13.65 -20.08 29.12
N LEU A 374 12.51 -20.17 29.79
CA LEU A 374 11.22 -19.82 29.22
C LEU A 374 11.16 -18.33 28.81
N GLY A 375 11.87 -17.46 29.53
CA GLY A 375 11.96 -16.03 29.22
C GLY A 375 12.63 -15.78 27.87
N SER A 376 13.83 -16.32 27.66
CA SER A 376 14.58 -16.13 26.41
C SER A 376 13.87 -16.76 25.22
N ILE A 377 13.31 -17.96 25.36
CA ILE A 377 12.51 -18.58 24.28
C ILE A 377 11.30 -17.69 23.91
N SER A 378 10.64 -17.11 24.90
CA SER A 378 9.48 -16.24 24.67
C SER A 378 9.88 -14.93 24.00
N PHE A 379 11.02 -14.34 24.35
CA PHE A 379 11.55 -13.17 23.63
C PHE A 379 11.99 -13.51 22.21
N ALA A 380 12.60 -14.67 21.98
CA ALA A 380 12.91 -15.12 20.62
C ALA A 380 11.63 -15.28 19.78
N ALA A 381 10.55 -15.81 20.37
CA ALA A 381 9.23 -15.89 19.73
C ALA A 381 8.66 -14.49 19.47
N PHE A 382 8.80 -13.57 20.42
CA PHE A 382 8.37 -12.18 20.31
C PHE A 382 9.05 -11.45 19.15
N PHE A 383 10.38 -11.48 19.05
CA PHE A 383 11.11 -10.85 17.95
C PHE A 383 10.86 -11.55 16.60
N SER A 384 10.70 -12.87 16.61
CA SER A 384 10.34 -13.61 15.40
C SER A 384 8.94 -13.23 14.92
N THR A 385 7.95 -13.18 15.82
CA THR A 385 6.59 -12.75 15.46
C THR A 385 6.53 -11.30 14.98
N PHE A 386 7.34 -10.40 15.53
CA PHE A 386 7.51 -9.05 15.00
C PHE A 386 8.00 -9.04 13.57
N SER A 387 8.95 -9.93 13.27
CA SER A 387 9.58 -9.96 11.95
C SER A 387 8.61 -10.32 10.83
N TYR A 388 7.54 -11.05 11.13
CA TYR A 388 6.50 -11.39 10.16
C TYR A 388 5.35 -10.38 10.12
N GLY A 389 5.42 -9.24 10.82
CA GLY A 389 4.33 -8.27 10.91
C GLY A 389 3.93 -7.64 9.56
N GLY A 390 2.86 -6.83 9.58
CA GLY A 390 2.37 -6.08 8.40
C GLY A 390 1.27 -6.78 7.61
N TRP A 391 1.07 -8.07 7.83
CA TRP A 391 0.02 -8.86 7.19
C TRP A 391 -1.39 -8.35 7.49
N GLN A 392 -1.60 -7.51 8.53
CA GLN A 392 -2.91 -6.95 8.89
C GLN A 392 -3.55 -6.12 7.76
N VAL A 393 -2.76 -5.71 6.76
CA VAL A 393 -3.25 -5.10 5.50
C VAL A 393 -4.29 -5.95 4.78
N ILE A 394 -4.40 -7.26 5.08
CA ILE A 394 -5.53 -8.09 4.63
C ILE A 394 -6.88 -7.44 4.90
N SER A 395 -7.01 -6.69 6.01
CA SER A 395 -8.29 -6.09 6.38
C SER A 395 -8.72 -4.97 5.45
N SER A 396 -7.77 -4.18 4.92
CA SER A 396 -8.08 -3.18 3.90
C SER A 396 -8.39 -3.81 2.54
N LEU A 397 -7.86 -5.00 2.25
CA LEU A 397 -8.12 -5.70 0.98
C LEU A 397 -9.51 -6.33 0.91
N MET A 398 -10.22 -6.47 2.04
CA MET A 398 -11.53 -7.13 2.13
C MET A 398 -12.58 -6.52 1.18
N GLU A 399 -12.67 -5.19 1.14
CA GLU A 399 -13.66 -4.47 0.32
C GLU A 399 -13.32 -4.46 -1.18
N GLU A 400 -12.03 -4.52 -1.52
CA GLU A 400 -11.54 -4.37 -2.90
C GLU A 400 -11.34 -5.71 -3.62
N THR A 401 -11.35 -6.83 -2.89
CA THR A 401 -11.18 -8.18 -3.43
C THR A 401 -12.47 -8.68 -4.08
N LYS A 402 -12.35 -9.30 -5.26
CA LYS A 402 -13.47 -9.91 -6.00
C LYS A 402 -14.17 -10.99 -5.18
N ASN A 403 -13.42 -11.98 -4.69
CA ASN A 403 -13.93 -13.10 -3.90
C ASN A 403 -13.16 -13.24 -2.57
N PRO A 404 -13.40 -12.36 -1.58
CA PRO A 404 -12.59 -12.29 -0.36
C PRO A 404 -12.57 -13.61 0.43
N ALA A 405 -13.71 -14.31 0.50
CA ALA A 405 -13.83 -15.58 1.23
C ALA A 405 -12.99 -16.73 0.65
N ARG A 406 -12.68 -16.69 -0.65
CA ARG A 406 -11.88 -17.71 -1.34
C ARG A 406 -10.43 -17.26 -1.51
N ASP A 407 -10.24 -16.04 -1.97
CA ASP A 407 -8.94 -15.56 -2.44
C ASP A 407 -8.05 -15.08 -1.30
N LEU A 408 -8.59 -14.43 -0.26
CA LEU A 408 -7.77 -13.92 0.84
C LEU A 408 -7.14 -15.04 1.69
N PRO A 409 -7.87 -16.10 2.10
CA PRO A 409 -7.24 -17.21 2.82
C PRO A 409 -6.10 -17.84 2.00
N ARG A 410 -6.30 -18.01 0.69
CA ARG A 410 -5.27 -18.57 -0.21
C ARG A 410 -4.07 -17.63 -0.34
N ALA A 411 -4.31 -16.34 -0.50
CA ALA A 411 -3.25 -15.32 -0.55
C ALA A 411 -2.42 -15.34 0.75
N VAL A 412 -3.08 -15.43 1.91
CA VAL A 412 -2.42 -15.55 3.22
C VAL A 412 -1.52 -16.78 3.27
N TYR A 413 -2.01 -17.98 2.93
CA TYR A 413 -1.15 -19.18 2.89
C TYR A 413 0.06 -18.99 1.98
N ILE A 414 -0.17 -18.58 0.73
CA ILE A 414 0.91 -18.44 -0.26
C ILE A 414 1.95 -17.41 0.21
N THR A 415 1.52 -16.25 0.70
CA THR A 415 2.43 -15.22 1.21
C THR A 415 3.27 -15.72 2.37
N PHE A 416 2.66 -16.34 3.40
CA PHE A 416 3.40 -16.77 4.57
C PHE A 416 4.42 -17.87 4.24
N PHE A 417 4.08 -18.80 3.34
CA PHE A 417 5.05 -19.81 2.88
C PHE A 417 6.22 -19.17 2.12
N ILE A 418 5.95 -18.24 1.19
CA ILE A 418 7.02 -17.53 0.46
C ILE A 418 7.93 -16.77 1.43
N VAL A 419 7.36 -15.97 2.33
CA VAL A 419 8.14 -15.14 3.25
C VAL A 419 8.91 -16.01 4.24
N MET A 420 8.33 -17.10 4.74
CA MET A 420 9.00 -18.03 5.65
C MET A 420 10.21 -18.69 4.99
N ILE A 421 10.06 -19.19 3.76
CA ILE A 421 11.16 -19.79 3.00
C ILE A 421 12.28 -18.75 2.78
N VAL A 422 11.95 -17.55 2.30
CA VAL A 422 12.95 -16.50 2.04
C VAL A 422 13.69 -16.10 3.32
N TYR A 423 12.99 -16.00 4.45
CA TYR A 423 13.59 -15.62 5.74
C TYR A 423 14.50 -16.70 6.29
N ILE A 424 14.09 -17.97 6.21
CA ILE A 424 14.96 -19.09 6.60
C ILE A 424 16.20 -19.13 5.71
N LEU A 425 16.04 -19.04 4.39
CA LEU A 425 17.18 -19.03 3.46
C LEU A 425 18.11 -17.86 3.69
N THR A 426 17.58 -16.69 4.06
CA THR A 426 18.38 -15.50 4.39
C THR A 426 19.17 -15.71 5.69
N ASN A 427 18.57 -16.29 6.72
CA ASN A 427 19.28 -16.60 7.97
C ASN A 427 20.33 -17.70 7.76
N VAL A 428 20.01 -18.75 6.99
CA VAL A 428 20.97 -19.77 6.59
C VAL A 428 22.14 -19.12 5.85
N ALA A 429 21.88 -18.22 4.90
CA ALA A 429 22.94 -17.46 4.23
C ALA A 429 23.80 -16.67 5.21
N PHE A 430 23.21 -15.97 6.19
CA PHE A 430 24.02 -15.26 7.20
C PHE A 430 24.95 -16.21 7.96
N PHE A 431 24.49 -17.40 8.34
CA PHE A 431 25.30 -18.37 9.07
C PHE A 431 26.34 -19.13 8.23
N THR A 432 26.30 -19.05 6.89
CA THR A 432 27.37 -19.62 6.03
C THR A 432 28.58 -18.70 5.89
N VAL A 433 28.48 -17.45 6.33
CA VAL A 433 29.54 -16.44 6.20
C VAL A 433 29.94 -15.84 7.54
N LEU A 434 28.97 -15.63 8.44
CA LEU A 434 29.20 -14.98 9.72
C LEU A 434 29.17 -16.01 10.85
N SER A 435 30.13 -15.93 11.76
CA SER A 435 30.04 -16.62 13.04
C SER A 435 28.91 -16.05 13.90
N PRO A 436 28.31 -16.85 14.82
CA PRO A 436 27.31 -16.36 15.76
C PRO A 436 27.80 -15.13 16.55
N THR A 437 29.08 -15.09 16.91
CA THR A 437 29.70 -13.96 17.63
C THR A 437 29.79 -12.68 16.82
N GLU A 438 30.10 -12.78 15.51
CA GLU A 438 30.13 -11.62 14.62
C GLU A 438 28.72 -11.07 14.38
N LEU A 439 27.74 -11.97 14.18
CA LEU A 439 26.35 -11.59 13.99
C LEU A 439 25.81 -10.83 15.21
N LEU A 440 26.13 -11.30 16.43
CA LEU A 440 25.72 -10.67 17.68
C LEU A 440 26.31 -9.27 17.92
N ARG A 441 27.48 -8.98 17.32
CA ARG A 441 28.15 -7.66 17.45
C ARG A 441 27.73 -6.67 16.36
N SER A 442 27.00 -7.11 15.35
CA SER A 442 26.66 -6.29 14.19
C SER A 442 25.30 -5.62 14.34
N ASP A 443 25.29 -4.30 14.19
CA ASP A 443 24.05 -3.50 14.06
C ASP A 443 23.50 -3.53 12.62
N ALA A 444 24.28 -4.01 11.64
CA ALA A 444 23.98 -4.02 10.22
C ALA A 444 24.39 -5.34 9.55
N VAL A 445 23.68 -6.41 9.90
CA VAL A 445 24.01 -7.80 9.53
C VAL A 445 24.23 -7.99 8.03
N ALA A 446 23.38 -7.38 7.19
CA ALA A 446 23.50 -7.52 5.73
C ALA A 446 24.76 -6.86 5.15
N VAL A 447 25.22 -5.75 5.75
CA VAL A 447 26.45 -5.07 5.32
C VAL A 447 27.65 -5.92 5.70
N LEU A 448 27.70 -6.41 6.94
CA LEU A 448 28.78 -7.27 7.43
C LEU A 448 28.86 -8.58 6.64
N PHE A 449 27.71 -9.20 6.35
CA PHE A 449 27.63 -10.39 5.50
C PHE A 449 28.29 -10.16 4.14
N MET A 450 27.97 -9.06 3.46
CA MET A 450 28.55 -8.79 2.14
C MET A 450 30.02 -8.39 2.20
N GLN A 451 30.47 -7.73 3.28
CA GLN A 451 31.89 -7.44 3.50
C GLN A 451 32.71 -8.73 3.57
N ASN A 452 32.23 -9.72 4.33
CA ASN A 452 32.93 -11.00 4.52
C ASN A 452 32.80 -11.92 3.28
N PHE A 453 31.67 -11.90 2.57
CA PHE A 453 31.48 -12.71 1.36
C PHE A 453 32.21 -12.15 0.14
N TYR A 454 31.91 -10.89 -0.22
CA TYR A 454 32.48 -10.22 -1.38
C TYR A 454 32.41 -8.69 -1.23
N GLY A 455 33.46 -8.15 -0.59
CA GLY A 455 33.60 -6.73 -0.24
C GLY A 455 33.15 -5.71 -1.31
N PRO A 456 33.46 -5.88 -2.61
CA PRO A 456 33.03 -4.94 -3.65
C PRO A 456 31.51 -4.77 -3.81
N LEU A 457 30.69 -5.73 -3.38
CA LEU A 457 29.22 -5.62 -3.41
C LEU A 457 28.62 -4.97 -2.15
N THR A 458 29.45 -4.63 -1.15
CA THR A 458 29.00 -3.95 0.08
C THR A 458 28.20 -2.66 -0.19
N PRO A 459 28.61 -1.76 -1.09
CA PRO A 459 27.83 -0.56 -1.39
C PRO A 459 26.46 -0.89 -1.98
N VAL A 460 26.37 -1.94 -2.82
CA VAL A 460 25.13 -2.37 -3.45
C VAL A 460 24.14 -2.83 -2.40
N ILE A 461 24.52 -3.74 -1.51
CA ILE A 461 23.59 -4.22 -0.47
C ILE A 461 23.19 -3.10 0.49
N THR A 462 24.11 -2.18 0.80
CA THR A 462 23.82 -1.04 1.68
C THR A 462 22.75 -0.15 1.08
N ILE A 463 22.88 0.20 -0.20
CA ILE A 463 21.88 0.99 -0.92
C ILE A 463 20.55 0.24 -0.97
N LEU A 464 20.56 -1.07 -1.28
CA LEU A 464 19.34 -1.86 -1.36
C LEU A 464 18.60 -1.92 -0.01
N VAL A 465 19.31 -2.18 1.09
CA VAL A 465 18.71 -2.25 2.42
C VAL A 465 18.25 -0.87 2.91
N GLY A 466 19.06 0.18 2.69
CA GLY A 466 18.67 1.55 3.03
C GLY A 466 17.40 2.00 2.31
N LEU A 467 17.32 1.79 0.99
CA LEU A 467 16.12 2.06 0.20
C LEU A 467 14.93 1.18 0.61
N CYS A 468 15.15 -0.07 1.02
CA CYS A 468 14.10 -0.91 1.59
C CYS A 468 13.51 -0.30 2.88
N CYS A 469 14.35 0.18 3.81
CA CYS A 469 13.90 0.84 5.04
C CYS A 469 13.02 2.06 4.72
N ILE A 470 13.47 2.88 3.78
CA ILE A 470 12.77 4.06 3.29
C ILE A 470 11.44 3.68 2.62
N GLY A 471 11.42 2.59 1.85
CA GLY A 471 10.20 2.05 1.24
C GLY A 471 9.15 1.61 2.27
N VAL A 472 9.57 0.98 3.37
CA VAL A 472 8.64 0.62 4.45
C VAL A 472 8.12 1.87 5.16
N LEU A 473 8.97 2.87 5.40
CA LEU A 473 8.54 4.15 5.97
C LEU A 473 7.48 4.84 5.11
N ASN A 474 7.74 4.94 3.81
CA ASN A 474 6.82 5.58 2.87
C ASN A 474 5.46 4.87 2.81
N ALA A 475 5.44 3.53 2.72
CA ALA A 475 4.20 2.75 2.80
C ALA A 475 3.43 2.98 4.11
N SER A 476 4.15 3.07 5.22
CA SER A 476 3.56 3.27 6.55
C SER A 476 2.93 4.65 6.70
N ILE A 477 3.56 5.69 6.14
CA ILE A 477 2.99 7.05 6.13
C ILE A 477 1.67 7.09 5.35
N MET A 478 1.63 6.42 4.19
CA MET A 478 0.41 6.32 3.37
C MET A 478 -0.72 5.55 4.07
N GLY A 479 -0.39 4.49 4.82
CA GLY A 479 -1.36 3.63 5.49
C GLY A 479 -1.89 4.19 6.81
N HIS A 480 -0.98 4.51 7.73
CA HIS A 480 -1.31 4.84 9.13
C HIS A 480 -2.07 6.17 9.27
N SER A 481 -1.75 7.16 8.44
CA SER A 481 -2.42 8.47 8.46
C SER A 481 -3.93 8.38 8.18
N ARG A 482 -4.35 7.43 7.33
CA ARG A 482 -5.75 7.19 6.98
C ARG A 482 -6.55 6.55 8.10
N VAL A 483 -5.92 5.74 8.94
CA VAL A 483 -6.58 5.11 10.10
C VAL A 483 -6.96 6.17 11.13
N LEU A 484 -6.05 7.10 11.42
CA LEU A 484 -6.31 8.22 12.33
C LEU A 484 -7.41 9.15 11.78
N PHE A 485 -7.36 9.43 10.48
CA PHE A 485 -8.40 10.20 9.78
C PHE A 485 -9.79 9.53 9.85
N ALA A 486 -9.88 8.22 9.61
CA ALA A 486 -11.13 7.47 9.71
C ALA A 486 -11.67 7.43 11.15
N GLY A 487 -10.78 7.34 12.14
CA GLY A 487 -11.13 7.43 13.55
C GLY A 487 -11.74 8.78 13.95
N ALA A 488 -11.19 9.87 13.42
CA ALA A 488 -11.70 11.22 13.64
C ALA A 488 -13.09 11.43 13.00
N ARG A 489 -13.33 10.86 11.82
CA ARG A 489 -14.67 10.86 11.19
C ARG A 489 -15.74 10.16 12.03
N ASN A 490 -15.36 9.13 12.79
CA ASN A 490 -16.25 8.42 13.71
C ASN A 490 -16.41 9.13 15.09
N GLY A 491 -15.89 10.35 15.25
CA GLY A 491 -16.00 11.09 16.52
C GLY A 491 -15.11 10.58 17.64
N HIS A 492 -14.19 9.66 17.36
CA HIS A 492 -13.25 9.10 18.34
C HIS A 492 -11.95 9.89 18.42
N PHE A 493 -11.72 10.87 17.55
CA PHE A 493 -10.61 11.82 17.62
C PHE A 493 -11.12 13.24 17.34
N PRO A 494 -10.38 14.29 17.77
CA PRO A 494 -10.70 15.66 17.41
C PRO A 494 -10.95 15.83 15.90
N SER A 495 -11.98 16.61 15.56
CA SER A 495 -12.46 16.77 14.18
C SER A 495 -11.39 17.27 13.20
N ILE A 496 -10.36 17.98 13.68
CA ILE A 496 -9.22 18.44 12.89
C ILE A 496 -8.49 17.28 12.19
N PHE A 497 -8.39 16.11 12.82
CA PHE A 497 -7.73 14.95 12.22
C PHE A 497 -8.55 14.30 11.09
N GLY A 498 -9.85 14.63 11.00
CA GLY A 498 -10.75 14.22 9.93
C GLY A 498 -10.82 15.22 8.78
N THR A 499 -9.85 16.14 8.67
CA THR A 499 -9.78 17.13 7.59
C THR A 499 -8.68 16.78 6.57
N LEU A 500 -8.85 17.26 5.34
CA LEU A 500 -7.90 17.10 4.25
C LEU A 500 -7.35 18.44 3.82
N GLN A 501 -6.10 18.46 3.36
CA GLN A 501 -5.53 19.62 2.72
C GLN A 501 -6.26 19.91 1.40
N THR A 502 -6.66 21.16 1.17
CA THR A 502 -7.51 21.56 0.03
C THR A 502 -6.85 21.33 -1.33
N THR A 503 -5.54 21.60 -1.46
CA THR A 503 -4.82 21.44 -2.74
C THR A 503 -4.40 20.00 -3.01
N PHE A 504 -3.87 19.31 -1.99
CA PHE A 504 -3.24 18.00 -2.16
C PHE A 504 -4.15 16.83 -1.78
N LEU A 505 -5.29 17.11 -1.13
CA LEU A 505 -6.26 16.12 -0.66
C LEU A 505 -5.65 15.06 0.27
N THR A 506 -4.68 15.46 1.09
CA THR A 506 -3.94 14.61 2.03
C THR A 506 -4.23 15.02 3.48
N PRO A 507 -4.28 14.07 4.44
CA PRO A 507 -4.65 14.35 5.83
C PRO A 507 -3.48 14.94 6.65
N TRP A 508 -3.10 16.18 6.38
CA TRP A 508 -1.92 16.84 6.99
C TRP A 508 -1.94 16.83 8.52
N ALA A 509 -3.08 17.15 9.16
CA ALA A 509 -3.18 17.17 10.61
C ALA A 509 -2.85 15.81 11.25
N ALA A 510 -3.34 14.71 10.65
CA ALA A 510 -3.07 13.36 11.11
C ALA A 510 -1.61 12.97 10.90
N ILE A 511 -1.04 13.31 9.73
CA ILE A 511 0.37 13.05 9.41
C ILE A 511 1.27 13.78 10.41
N LEU A 512 1.07 15.09 10.62
CA LEU A 512 1.90 15.90 11.52
C LEU A 512 1.83 15.44 12.98
N ALA A 513 0.67 14.98 13.45
CA ALA A 513 0.54 14.42 14.79
C ALA A 513 1.37 13.15 14.97
N ILE A 514 1.31 12.22 14.01
CA ILE A 514 2.12 11.00 14.05
C ILE A 514 3.60 11.32 13.89
N THR A 515 3.97 12.25 13.01
CA THR A 515 5.37 12.71 12.84
C THR A 515 5.93 13.29 14.12
N SER A 516 5.15 14.11 14.84
CA SER A 516 5.59 14.71 16.11
C SER A 516 5.88 13.65 17.15
N LEU A 517 4.99 12.66 17.28
CA LEU A 517 5.19 11.51 18.17
C LEU A 517 6.40 10.67 17.75
N ALA A 518 6.54 10.39 16.45
CA ALA A 518 7.65 9.61 15.91
C ALA A 518 9.01 10.30 16.13
N LEU A 519 9.10 11.62 15.95
CA LEU A 519 10.32 12.39 16.24
C LEU A 519 10.64 12.37 17.73
N PHE A 520 9.64 12.60 18.59
CA PHE A 520 9.84 12.52 20.04
C PHE A 520 10.40 11.15 20.46
N LEU A 521 9.82 10.06 19.95
CA LEU A 521 10.29 8.70 20.22
C LEU A 521 11.67 8.42 19.63
N LEU A 522 11.94 8.88 18.41
CA LEU A 522 13.23 8.72 17.75
C LEU A 522 14.37 9.32 18.59
N PHE A 523 14.16 10.50 19.18
CA PHE A 523 15.18 11.16 20.00
C PHE A 523 15.25 10.64 21.44
N SER A 524 14.12 10.17 22.01
CA SER A 524 14.06 9.68 23.39
C SER A 524 14.39 8.19 23.56
N GLY A 525 14.24 7.37 22.52
CA GLY A 525 14.36 5.91 22.59
C GLY A 525 15.43 5.32 21.66
N GLY A 526 15.34 3.99 21.50
CA GLY A 526 16.15 3.18 20.59
C GLY A 526 15.37 1.99 20.03
N LEU A 527 15.98 1.25 19.10
CA LEU A 527 15.32 0.18 18.31
C LEU A 527 14.53 -0.83 19.16
N VAL A 528 15.12 -1.32 20.25
CA VAL A 528 14.51 -2.34 21.11
C VAL A 528 13.23 -1.81 21.76
N LEU A 529 13.26 -0.58 22.29
CA LEU A 529 12.09 0.06 22.89
C LEU A 529 10.96 0.21 21.87
N PHE A 530 11.27 0.60 20.63
CA PHE A 530 10.28 0.76 19.58
C PHE A 530 9.61 -0.58 19.27
N ILE A 531 10.40 -1.64 19.05
CA ILE A 531 9.90 -2.99 18.77
C ILE A 531 9.00 -3.47 19.90
N GLU A 532 9.42 -3.29 21.15
CA GLU A 532 8.67 -3.74 22.31
C GLU A 532 7.31 -3.05 22.43
N TYR A 533 7.24 -1.73 22.25
CA TYR A 533 5.97 -1.01 22.28
C TYR A 533 5.02 -1.48 21.18
N ILE A 534 5.53 -1.64 19.96
CA ILE A 534 4.76 -2.12 18.81
C ILE A 534 4.20 -3.51 19.09
N GLN A 535 5.02 -4.40 19.63
CA GLN A 535 4.61 -5.78 19.85
C GLN A 535 3.73 -5.99 21.04
N VAL A 536 3.97 -5.31 22.17
CA VAL A 536 3.06 -5.37 23.32
C VAL A 536 1.65 -4.99 22.88
N PHE A 537 1.51 -3.90 22.12
CA PHE A 537 0.20 -3.52 21.61
C PHE A 537 -0.32 -4.46 20.51
N SER A 538 0.54 -5.01 19.65
CA SER A 538 0.14 -6.02 18.67
C SER A 538 -0.44 -7.27 19.34
N ILE A 539 0.10 -7.69 20.49
CA ILE A 539 -0.42 -8.81 21.29
C ILE A 539 -1.76 -8.44 21.93
N ILE A 540 -1.90 -7.23 22.50
CA ILE A 540 -3.19 -6.76 23.05
C ILE A 540 -4.27 -6.76 21.95
N MET A 541 -3.92 -6.26 20.76
CA MET A 541 -4.80 -6.27 19.60
C MET A 541 -5.23 -7.67 19.20
N THR A 542 -4.28 -8.60 19.07
CA THR A 542 -4.59 -9.99 18.66
C THR A 542 -5.47 -10.67 19.71
N LEU A 543 -5.19 -10.47 21.01
CA LEU A 543 -6.04 -10.96 22.10
C LEU A 543 -7.47 -10.44 22.00
N MET A 544 -7.65 -9.14 21.77
CA MET A 544 -8.98 -8.54 21.61
C MET A 544 -9.72 -9.09 20.39
N VAL A 545 -9.02 -9.21 19.24
CA VAL A 545 -9.61 -9.72 18.00
C VAL A 545 -9.98 -11.21 18.10
N LEU A 546 -9.12 -12.03 18.70
CA LEU A 546 -9.39 -13.45 18.93
C LEU A 546 -10.55 -13.63 19.93
N SER A 547 -10.59 -12.81 20.98
CA SER A 547 -11.70 -12.80 21.93
C SER A 547 -13.02 -12.42 21.26
N ALA A 548 -13.01 -11.40 20.38
CA ALA A 548 -14.18 -11.04 19.58
C ALA A 548 -14.64 -12.18 18.68
N LEU A 549 -13.70 -12.86 18.00
CA LEU A 549 -14.01 -14.02 17.15
C LEU A 549 -14.66 -15.17 17.94
N LEU A 550 -14.09 -15.52 19.10
CA LEU A 550 -14.61 -16.58 19.97
C LEU A 550 -15.96 -16.20 20.58
N TYR A 551 -16.12 -14.94 21.00
CA TYR A 551 -17.39 -14.41 21.48
C TYR A 551 -18.48 -14.55 20.41
N LEU A 552 -18.20 -14.15 19.17
CA LEU A 552 -19.15 -14.29 18.07
C LEU A 552 -19.49 -15.75 17.75
N ARG A 553 -18.55 -16.69 17.93
CA ARG A 553 -18.84 -18.12 17.77
C ARG A 553 -19.77 -18.67 18.83
N ARG A 554 -19.69 -18.17 20.06
CA ARG A 554 -20.51 -18.63 21.18
C ARG A 554 -21.89 -17.98 21.22
N TYR A 555 -21.94 -16.66 21.05
CA TYR A 555 -23.15 -15.86 21.33
C TYR A 555 -23.92 -15.42 20.08
N ARG A 556 -23.31 -15.49 18.88
CA ARG A 556 -23.97 -15.20 17.60
C ARG A 556 -23.66 -16.28 16.55
N PRO A 557 -23.97 -17.57 16.81
CA PRO A 557 -23.66 -18.66 15.89
C PRO A 557 -24.35 -18.54 14.52
N GLU A 558 -25.50 -17.87 14.45
CA GLU A 558 -26.33 -17.68 13.25
C GLU A 558 -25.73 -16.76 12.19
N MET A 559 -24.78 -15.89 12.55
CA MET A 559 -24.16 -14.99 11.58
C MET A 559 -23.42 -15.77 10.48
N LYS A 560 -23.61 -15.33 9.23
CA LYS A 560 -22.96 -15.91 8.05
C LYS A 560 -21.44 -15.76 8.15
N ARG A 561 -20.73 -16.89 8.04
CA ARG A 561 -19.26 -16.95 8.05
C ARG A 561 -18.76 -17.49 6.71
N PRO A 562 -18.46 -16.62 5.73
CA PRO A 562 -18.03 -17.06 4.40
C PRO A 562 -16.73 -17.88 4.41
N TYR A 563 -15.83 -17.56 5.33
CA TYR A 563 -14.64 -18.34 5.65
C TYR A 563 -14.65 -18.68 7.15
N LYS A 564 -14.18 -19.88 7.53
CA LYS A 564 -14.26 -20.38 8.91
C LYS A 564 -13.05 -21.24 9.24
N VAL A 565 -12.28 -20.87 10.27
CA VAL A 565 -11.17 -21.69 10.78
C VAL A 565 -11.66 -22.77 11.77
N LYS A 566 -10.86 -23.79 12.05
CA LYS A 566 -11.19 -24.74 13.14
C LYS A 566 -11.14 -24.00 14.48
N ILE A 567 -12.09 -24.24 15.38
CA ILE A 567 -12.21 -23.49 16.64
C ILE A 567 -11.01 -23.66 17.57
N ALA A 568 -10.31 -24.79 17.49
CA ALA A 568 -9.08 -25.02 18.23
C ALA A 568 -8.00 -23.97 17.90
N LEU A 569 -7.94 -23.49 16.65
CA LEU A 569 -6.92 -22.55 16.20
C LEU A 569 -6.98 -21.20 16.96
N PRO A 570 -8.11 -20.46 17.00
CA PRO A 570 -8.17 -19.20 17.74
C PRO A 570 -8.02 -19.41 19.26
N ILE A 571 -8.43 -20.55 19.82
CA ILE A 571 -8.22 -20.84 21.26
C ILE A 571 -6.73 -21.01 21.56
N VAL A 572 -6.02 -21.84 20.79
CA VAL A 572 -4.57 -22.05 20.95
C VAL A 572 -3.82 -20.75 20.74
N MET A 573 -4.16 -19.96 19.72
CA MET A 573 -3.53 -18.67 19.48
C MET A 573 -3.81 -17.65 20.60
N LEU A 574 -5.02 -17.66 21.18
CA LEU A 574 -5.35 -16.80 22.32
C LEU A 574 -4.46 -17.14 23.52
N VAL A 575 -4.33 -18.44 23.84
CA VAL A 575 -3.48 -18.91 24.94
C VAL A 575 -2.01 -18.56 24.71
N ILE A 576 -1.48 -18.81 23.50
CA ILE A 576 -0.09 -18.47 23.16
C ILE A 576 0.17 -16.96 23.33
N ASN A 577 -0.70 -16.11 22.78
CA ASN A 577 -0.54 -14.65 22.88
C ASN A 577 -0.67 -14.16 24.33
N PHE A 578 -1.55 -14.78 25.12
CA PHE A 578 -1.72 -14.44 26.54
C PHE A 578 -0.49 -14.81 27.36
N VAL A 579 0.05 -16.02 27.16
CA VAL A 579 1.27 -16.48 27.81
C VAL A 579 2.47 -15.61 27.40
N MET A 580 2.59 -15.25 26.11
CA MET A 580 3.64 -14.34 25.65
C MET A 580 3.56 -12.98 26.36
N LEU A 581 2.37 -12.38 26.46
CA LEU A 581 2.19 -11.11 27.18
C LEU A 581 2.56 -11.23 28.65
N LEU A 582 2.11 -12.30 29.32
CA LEU A 582 2.42 -12.56 30.73
C LEU A 582 3.92 -12.66 30.96
N ILE A 583 4.63 -13.38 30.09
CA ILE A 583 6.08 -13.52 30.19
C ILE A 583 6.76 -12.17 29.98
N CYS A 584 6.36 -11.37 28.98
CA CYS A 584 6.90 -10.01 28.80
C CYS A 584 6.71 -9.12 30.04
N VAL A 585 5.57 -9.21 30.71
CA VAL A 585 5.31 -8.48 31.96
C VAL A 585 6.23 -8.94 33.09
N ILE A 586 6.52 -10.24 33.19
CA ILE A 586 7.38 -10.80 34.24
C ILE A 586 8.85 -10.46 33.99
N THR A 587 9.31 -10.61 32.76
CA THR A 587 10.73 -10.47 32.42
C THR A 587 11.16 -9.01 32.23
N GLU A 588 10.28 -8.18 31.67
CA GLU A 588 10.55 -6.76 31.37
C GLU A 588 9.42 -5.86 31.90
N PRO A 589 9.23 -5.83 33.23
CA PRO A 589 8.08 -5.17 33.85
C PRO A 589 8.06 -3.67 33.61
N THR A 590 9.23 -3.01 33.58
CA THR A 590 9.32 -1.56 33.38
C THR A 590 8.85 -1.17 31.99
N ARG A 591 9.39 -1.82 30.95
CA ARG A 591 9.12 -1.46 29.54
C ARG A 591 7.71 -1.87 29.12
N THR A 592 7.29 -3.08 29.48
CA THR A 592 5.92 -3.55 29.24
C THR A 592 4.90 -2.76 30.07
N GLY A 593 5.22 -2.46 31.33
CA GLY A 593 4.39 -1.65 32.22
C GLY A 593 4.17 -0.23 31.68
N MET A 594 5.22 0.43 31.16
CA MET A 594 5.09 1.73 30.51
C MET A 594 4.16 1.67 29.29
N ALA A 595 4.29 0.66 28.44
CA ALA A 595 3.41 0.49 27.28
C ALA A 595 1.94 0.27 27.71
N LEU A 596 1.70 -0.51 28.75
CA LEU A 596 0.36 -0.73 29.32
C LEU A 596 -0.21 0.55 29.93
N VAL A 597 0.58 1.30 30.70
CA VAL A 597 0.17 2.59 31.26
C VAL A 597 -0.23 3.54 30.13
N LEU A 598 0.61 3.68 29.09
CA LEU A 598 0.31 4.50 27.92
C LEU A 598 -0.97 4.06 27.20
N PHE A 599 -1.19 2.74 27.05
CA PHE A 599 -2.43 2.22 26.50
C PHE A 599 -3.66 2.63 27.35
N PHE A 600 -3.57 2.46 28.67
CA PHE A 600 -4.68 2.79 29.59
C PHE A 600 -4.92 4.29 29.77
N THR A 601 -3.99 5.17 29.39
CA THR A 601 -4.28 6.63 29.28
C THR A 601 -5.39 6.94 28.27
N GLY A 602 -5.71 6.01 27.36
CA GLY A 602 -6.87 6.13 26.48
C GLY A 602 -8.20 6.17 27.21
N VAL A 603 -8.33 5.53 28.37
CA VAL A 603 -9.57 5.49 29.16
C VAL A 603 -9.98 6.89 29.65
N PRO A 604 -9.14 7.63 30.41
CA PRO A 604 -9.52 8.99 30.83
C PRO A 604 -9.74 9.92 29.64
N LEU A 605 -8.96 9.78 28.56
CA LEU A 605 -9.16 10.58 27.34
C LEU A 605 -10.48 10.27 26.64
N TYR A 606 -10.95 9.01 26.64
CA TYR A 606 -12.25 8.64 26.13
C TYR A 606 -13.39 9.25 26.97
N LEU A 607 -13.25 9.19 28.30
CA LEU A 607 -14.24 9.78 29.22
C LEU A 607 -14.38 11.30 29.02
N ILE A 608 -13.25 12.01 28.93
CA ILE A 608 -13.20 13.46 28.71
C ILE A 608 -13.60 13.84 27.27
N GLY A 609 -13.12 13.07 26.29
CA GLY A 609 -13.25 13.37 24.87
C GLY A 609 -14.63 13.05 24.30
N VAL A 610 -15.15 11.85 24.59
CA VAL A 610 -16.31 11.27 23.93
C VAL A 610 -17.53 11.19 24.86
N VAL A 611 -17.35 10.72 26.11
CA VAL A 611 -18.49 10.52 27.03
C VAL A 611 -19.01 11.84 27.61
N TRP A 612 -18.11 12.77 27.92
CA TRP A 612 -18.48 14.08 28.47
C TRP A 612 -19.15 14.97 27.42
N LYS A 613 -20.49 14.96 27.40
CA LYS A 613 -21.28 15.80 26.47
C LYS A 613 -21.47 17.24 26.96
N SER A 614 -21.53 17.47 28.27
CA SER A 614 -21.77 18.77 28.91
C SER A 614 -20.48 19.57 29.13
N LYS A 615 -19.66 19.73 28.09
CA LYS A 615 -18.40 20.48 28.18
C LYS A 615 -18.67 21.98 28.40
N PRO A 616 -17.90 22.68 29.25
CA PRO A 616 -18.01 24.12 29.43
C PRO A 616 -17.90 24.86 28.10
N LYS A 617 -18.70 25.91 27.90
CA LYS A 617 -18.67 26.72 26.67
C LYS A 617 -17.24 27.20 26.36
N SER A 618 -16.49 27.65 27.36
CA SER A 618 -15.09 28.06 27.23
C SER A 618 -14.19 26.98 26.63
N PHE A 619 -14.37 25.70 26.98
CA PHE A 619 -13.58 24.61 26.41
C PHE A 619 -13.94 24.36 24.94
N ASN A 620 -15.23 24.36 24.61
CA ASN A 620 -15.68 24.20 23.23
C ASN A 620 -15.24 25.37 22.35
N ASP A 621 -15.27 26.59 22.88
CA ASP A 621 -14.80 27.79 22.19
C ASP A 621 -13.29 27.74 21.92
N ILE A 622 -12.49 27.27 22.89
CA ILE A 622 -11.04 27.06 22.70
C ILE A 622 -10.82 26.00 21.62
N MET A 623 -11.45 24.83 21.73
CA MET A 623 -11.31 23.76 20.75
C MET A 623 -11.72 24.21 19.35
N TYR A 624 -12.80 24.98 19.22
CA TYR A 624 -13.25 25.55 17.96
C TYR A 624 -12.23 26.55 17.41
N LYS A 625 -11.77 27.51 18.22
CA LYS A 625 -10.74 28.48 17.83
C LYS A 625 -9.45 27.79 17.38
N THR A 626 -8.95 26.83 18.14
CA THR A 626 -7.77 26.03 17.77
C THR A 626 -7.98 25.29 16.46
N THR A 627 -9.14 24.66 16.27
CA THR A 627 -9.49 23.96 15.02
C THR A 627 -9.49 24.93 13.84
N VAL A 628 -10.12 26.10 13.98
CA VAL A 628 -10.17 27.13 12.91
C VAL A 628 -8.78 27.70 12.61
N ILE A 629 -7.95 27.94 13.63
CA ILE A 629 -6.57 28.38 13.45
C ILE A 629 -5.80 27.34 12.63
N LEU A 630 -5.84 26.06 13.05
CA LEU A 630 -5.15 24.98 12.34
C LEU A 630 -5.68 24.80 10.91
N GLN A 631 -7.00 24.92 10.70
CA GLN A 631 -7.60 24.88 9.37
C GLN A 631 -7.11 26.03 8.48
N LYS A 632 -6.98 27.25 9.02
CA LYS A 632 -6.46 28.39 8.27
C LYS A 632 -4.96 28.28 8.01
N THR A 633 -4.17 27.89 9.01
CA THR A 633 -2.71 27.74 8.91
C THR A 633 -2.31 26.67 7.90
N PHE A 634 -3.03 25.55 7.90
CA PHE A 634 -2.72 24.42 7.02
C PHE A 634 -3.71 24.28 5.85
N LEU A 635 -4.57 25.27 5.58
CA LEU A 635 -5.57 25.28 4.50
C LEU A 635 -6.47 24.02 4.43
N LEU A 636 -6.90 23.51 5.59
CA LEU A 636 -7.62 22.25 5.70
C LEU A 636 -9.13 22.41 5.49
N GLY A 637 -9.72 21.53 4.67
CA GLY A 637 -11.15 21.40 4.43
C GLY A 637 -11.73 20.12 5.04
N LYS A 638 -13.01 20.13 5.39
CA LYS A 638 -13.72 18.89 5.73
C LYS A 638 -13.94 18.07 4.46
N SER A 639 -13.67 16.78 4.55
CA SER A 639 -14.09 15.82 3.53
C SER A 639 -15.59 15.54 3.69
N GLU A 640 -16.38 15.81 2.65
CA GLU A 640 -17.78 15.36 2.57
C GLU A 640 -17.90 13.84 2.54
#